data_AF-A0A9D9BKZ2-F1
#
_entry.id   AF-A0A9D9BKZ2-F1
#
_cell.length_a   1.000
_cell.length_b   1.000
_cell.length_c   1.000
_cell.angle_alpha   90.00
_cell.angle_beta   90.00
_cell.angle_gamma   90.00
#
_symmetry.space_group_name_H-M   'P 1'
#
loop_
_entity.id
_entity.type
_entity.pdbx_description
1 polymer ?
#
loop_
_entity_poly.entity_id
_entity_poly.type
_entity_poly.pdbx_seq_one_letter_code
_entity_poly.pdbx_strand_id
1 'polypeptide(L)'
;MKKTVLTLLIAVCSVVSMSAQIWETFKSLDHEFKVLFPYEPQFQVQKVPSAVGELDMNMYMATATDLDSDNMLYSVIRSDYPTEMFENPTPEFIKSVLDGAVNGAVTNVQGKLLSDETISFNKFPGRSIKIETTMGLLYINTYLVNNSMFITQVICTPDKDNNESIKRFQESFELIKVN
;
A
#
# COMPACT_ATOMS: atom_id res chain seq x y z
N MET A 1 35.66 -19.73 -64.16
CA MET A 1 34.62 -18.88 -63.53
C MET A 1 33.50 -19.76 -62.98
N LYS A 2 33.54 -20.12 -61.69
CA LYS A 2 32.38 -20.65 -60.95
C LYS A 2 32.45 -20.05 -59.54
N LYS A 3 31.53 -19.14 -59.24
CA LYS A 3 31.47 -18.38 -57.99
C LYS A 3 30.80 -19.26 -56.93
N THR A 4 31.51 -19.51 -55.84
CA THR A 4 30.99 -20.10 -54.60
C THR A 4 29.99 -19.13 -53.98
N VAL A 5 28.76 -19.59 -53.74
CA VAL A 5 27.74 -18.84 -52.99
C VAL A 5 27.84 -19.30 -51.54
N LEU A 6 28.26 -18.39 -50.67
CA LEU A 6 28.30 -18.58 -49.22
C LEU A 6 26.97 -18.08 -48.64
N THR A 7 26.11 -19.00 -48.19
CA THR A 7 24.84 -18.64 -47.55
C THR A 7 25.11 -18.37 -46.07
N LEU A 8 25.06 -17.09 -45.67
CA LEU A 8 25.20 -16.65 -44.29
C LEU A 8 23.84 -16.74 -43.58
N LEU A 9 23.70 -17.68 -42.64
CA LEU A 9 22.51 -17.82 -41.79
C LEU A 9 22.62 -16.83 -40.62
N ILE A 10 21.93 -15.69 -40.72
CA ILE A 10 21.85 -14.73 -39.60
C ILE A 10 20.72 -15.17 -38.68
N ALA A 11 21.07 -15.75 -37.54
CA ALA A 11 20.14 -16.00 -36.44
C ALA A 11 19.77 -14.65 -35.79
N VAL A 12 18.54 -14.19 -36.00
CA VAL A 12 17.98 -13.03 -35.31
C VAL A 12 17.58 -13.48 -33.91
N CYS A 13 18.46 -13.30 -32.92
CA CYS A 13 18.08 -13.39 -31.51
C CYS A 13 17.17 -12.19 -31.19
N SER A 14 15.87 -12.42 -31.10
CA SER A 14 14.94 -11.47 -30.51
C SER A 14 15.30 -11.27 -29.04
N VAL A 15 15.97 -10.15 -28.73
CA VAL A 15 16.10 -9.69 -27.35
C VAL A 15 14.71 -9.30 -26.86
N VAL A 16 14.08 -10.20 -26.10
CA VAL A 16 12.92 -9.87 -25.29
C VAL A 16 13.44 -8.96 -24.18
N SER A 17 13.25 -7.65 -24.34
CA SER A 17 13.49 -6.70 -23.26
C SER A 17 12.47 -6.97 -22.16
N MET A 18 12.84 -7.80 -21.19
CA MET A 18 12.11 -7.97 -19.95
C MET A 18 12.28 -6.66 -19.18
N SER A 19 11.33 -5.74 -19.33
CA SER A 19 11.31 -4.48 -18.57
C SER A 19 11.05 -4.83 -17.11
N ALA A 20 12.12 -4.94 -16.32
CA ALA A 20 11.96 -5.10 -14.88
C ALA A 20 11.33 -3.82 -14.32
N GLN A 21 10.23 -3.98 -13.60
CA GLN A 21 9.59 -2.87 -12.88
C GLN A 21 10.59 -2.26 -11.88
N ILE A 22 10.88 -0.98 -12.04
CA ILE A 22 11.82 -0.26 -11.18
C ILE A 22 11.04 0.23 -9.95
N TRP A 23 11.55 -0.10 -8.76
CA TRP A 23 10.99 0.35 -7.50
C TRP A 23 11.84 1.49 -6.95
N GLU A 24 11.22 2.64 -6.73
CA GLU A 24 11.89 3.84 -6.25
C GLU A 24 11.40 4.22 -4.85
N THR A 25 12.30 4.79 -4.05
CA THR A 25 11.93 5.27 -2.72
C THR A 25 11.21 6.60 -2.84
N PHE A 26 9.91 6.60 -2.54
CA PHE A 26 9.15 7.81 -2.34
C PHE A 26 9.30 8.31 -0.90
N LYS A 27 9.31 9.64 -0.72
CA LYS A 27 9.36 10.28 0.59
C LYS A 27 8.32 11.40 0.65
N SER A 28 7.43 11.34 1.63
CA SER A 28 6.62 12.48 2.02
C SER A 28 7.20 13.07 3.29
N LEU A 29 7.82 14.25 3.19
CA LEU A 29 8.30 14.97 4.36
C LEU A 29 7.14 15.58 5.15
N ASP A 30 6.11 16.06 4.45
CA ASP A 30 4.93 16.68 5.06
C ASP A 30 4.09 15.67 5.86
N HIS A 31 4.06 14.41 5.40
CA HIS A 31 3.35 13.32 6.08
C HIS A 31 4.29 12.30 6.73
N GLU A 32 5.58 12.62 6.82
CA GLU A 32 6.61 11.97 7.64
C GLU A 32 6.86 10.47 7.37
N PHE A 33 6.69 10.00 6.13
CA PHE A 33 6.95 8.60 5.76
C PHE A 33 7.82 8.45 4.52
N LYS A 34 8.45 7.29 4.39
CA LYS A 34 9.05 6.79 3.14
C LYS A 34 8.57 5.38 2.87
N VAL A 35 8.50 5.01 1.59
CA VAL A 35 8.08 3.69 1.12
C VAL A 35 8.62 3.47 -0.29
N LEU A 36 8.83 2.22 -0.70
CA LEU A 36 9.09 1.92 -2.11
C LEU A 36 7.79 1.93 -2.90
N PHE A 37 7.76 2.64 -4.02
CA PHE A 37 6.70 2.52 -5.01
C PHE A 37 7.24 1.98 -6.33
N PRO A 38 6.45 1.16 -7.05
CA PRO A 38 6.82 0.72 -8.38
C PRO A 38 6.34 1.64 -9.51
N TYR A 39 5.51 2.63 -9.18
CA TYR A 39 5.06 3.70 -10.07
C TYR A 39 4.99 5.00 -9.30
N GLU A 40 5.13 6.14 -9.97
CA GLU A 40 5.09 7.45 -9.31
C GLU A 40 3.71 7.68 -8.64
N PRO A 41 3.66 7.84 -7.30
CA PRO A 41 2.40 8.01 -6.60
C PRO A 41 1.82 9.42 -6.82
N GLN A 42 0.50 9.50 -6.98
CA GLN A 42 -0.24 10.75 -7.03
C GLN A 42 -0.80 11.09 -5.63
N PHE A 43 -0.71 12.35 -5.24
CA PHE A 43 -1.24 12.84 -3.98
C PHE A 43 -2.65 13.40 -4.12
N GLN A 44 -3.54 13.02 -3.20
CA GLN A 44 -4.86 13.64 -3.07
C GLN A 44 -5.31 13.66 -1.61
N VAL A 45 -6.22 14.58 -1.29
CA VAL A 45 -6.85 14.67 0.03
C VAL A 45 -8.33 14.38 -0.09
N GLN A 46 -8.84 13.51 0.77
CA GLN A 46 -10.28 13.24 0.89
C GLN A 46 -10.74 13.53 2.31
N LYS A 47 -11.79 14.34 2.45
CA LYS A 47 -12.47 14.56 3.72
C LYS A 47 -13.43 13.43 4.01
N VAL A 48 -13.30 12.81 5.18
CA VAL A 48 -14.15 11.71 5.60
C VAL A 48 -14.80 12.03 6.95
N PRO A 49 -16.14 12.01 7.03
CA PRO A 49 -16.84 12.06 8.31
C PRO A 49 -16.46 10.85 9.15
N SER A 50 -16.02 11.08 10.38
CA SER A 50 -15.70 10.05 11.35
C SER A 50 -16.42 10.29 12.67
N ALA A 51 -16.34 9.32 13.59
CA ALA A 51 -16.90 9.46 14.94
C ALA A 51 -16.30 10.65 15.73
N VAL A 52 -15.14 11.16 15.31
CA VAL A 52 -14.40 12.22 15.99
C VAL A 52 -14.41 13.55 15.23
N GLY A 53 -15.26 13.66 14.20
CA GLY A 53 -15.33 14.79 13.29
C GLY A 53 -14.83 14.47 11.89
N GLU A 54 -14.74 15.48 11.05
CA GLU A 54 -14.18 15.36 9.71
C GLU A 54 -12.67 15.19 9.79
N LEU A 55 -12.14 14.14 9.15
CA LEU A 55 -10.71 13.88 9.05
C LEU A 55 -10.26 14.02 7.61
N ASP A 56 -9.07 14.58 7.41
CA ASP A 56 -8.40 14.58 6.12
C ASP A 56 -7.67 13.23 5.94
N MET A 57 -8.00 12.51 4.87
CA MET A 57 -7.27 11.35 4.39
C MET A 57 -6.27 11.82 3.33
N ASN A 58 -5.02 11.94 3.74
CA ASN A 58 -3.89 12.29 2.88
C ASN A 58 -3.40 11.01 2.18
N MET A 59 -3.71 10.88 0.89
CA MET A 59 -3.52 9.63 0.13
C MET A 59 -2.48 9.80 -0.96
N TYR A 60 -1.49 8.91 -0.95
CA TYR A 60 -0.47 8.77 -1.99
C TYR A 60 -0.72 7.45 -2.72
N MET A 61 -1.12 7.50 -3.99
CA MET A 61 -1.63 6.33 -4.72
C MET A 61 -0.89 6.12 -6.04
N ALA A 62 -0.47 4.89 -6.29
CA ALA A 62 0.19 4.46 -7.51
C ALA A 62 -0.64 3.33 -8.14
N THR A 63 -1.22 3.59 -9.31
CA THR A 63 -1.99 2.61 -10.08
C THR A 63 -1.08 1.96 -11.12
N ALA A 64 -1.23 0.65 -11.31
CA ALA A 64 -0.50 -0.07 -12.34
C ALA A 64 -0.84 0.43 -13.74
N THR A 65 0.17 0.52 -14.59
CA THR A 65 0.04 0.90 -16.00
C THR A 65 0.00 -0.31 -16.94
N ASP A 66 0.48 -1.47 -16.48
CA ASP A 66 0.58 -2.69 -17.28
C ASP A 66 -0.41 -3.76 -16.80
N LEU A 67 -1.00 -4.52 -17.74
CA LEU A 67 -1.98 -5.57 -17.42
C LEU A 67 -1.39 -6.74 -16.62
N ASP A 68 -0.09 -6.99 -16.78
CA ASP A 68 0.61 -8.11 -16.13
C ASP A 68 1.16 -7.75 -14.74
N SER A 69 0.98 -6.51 -14.28
CA SER A 69 1.47 -6.02 -12.99
C SER A 69 0.96 -6.84 -11.80
N ASP A 70 1.82 -7.15 -10.84
CA ASP A 70 1.47 -7.96 -9.66
C ASP A 70 0.25 -7.44 -8.90
N ASN A 71 0.16 -6.11 -8.79
CA ASN A 71 -0.89 -5.42 -8.05
C ASN A 71 -1.45 -4.27 -8.89
N MET A 72 -2.75 -4.00 -8.75
CA MET A 72 -3.48 -2.95 -9.45
C MET A 72 -3.24 -1.57 -8.84
N LEU A 73 -3.07 -1.52 -7.52
CA LEU A 73 -2.93 -0.28 -6.76
C LEU A 73 -1.99 -0.51 -5.57
N TYR A 74 -1.14 0.47 -5.31
CA TYR A 74 -0.40 0.64 -4.06
C TYR A 74 -0.75 2.01 -3.48
N SER A 75 -0.94 2.12 -2.17
CA SER A 75 -1.15 3.41 -1.54
C SER A 75 -0.67 3.50 -0.10
N VAL A 76 -0.28 4.70 0.30
CA VAL A 76 -0.10 5.10 1.71
C VAL A 76 -1.10 6.19 2.04
N ILE A 77 -1.79 6.04 3.16
CA ILE A 77 -2.77 6.99 3.65
C ILE A 77 -2.38 7.42 5.06
N ARG A 78 -2.45 8.73 5.33
CA ARG A 78 -2.31 9.30 6.67
C ARG A 78 -3.54 10.12 7.04
N SER A 79 -4.05 9.89 8.25
CA SER A 79 -5.06 10.76 8.87
C SER A 79 -4.65 11.07 10.29
N ASP A 80 -4.73 12.35 10.66
CA ASP A 80 -4.39 12.82 12.00
C ASP A 80 -5.68 13.02 12.81
N TYR A 81 -5.78 12.34 13.94
CA TYR A 81 -6.85 12.56 14.91
C TYR A 81 -6.53 13.76 15.80
N PRO A 82 -7.55 14.39 16.43
CA PRO A 82 -7.32 15.44 17.43
C PRO A 82 -6.39 14.95 18.55
N THR A 83 -5.34 15.71 18.85
CA THR A 83 -4.29 15.31 19.79
C THR A 83 -4.80 15.12 21.21
N GLU A 84 -5.82 15.89 21.60
CA GLU A 84 -6.43 15.88 22.93
C GLU A 84 -7.05 14.50 23.26
N MET A 85 -7.48 13.75 22.23
CA MET A 85 -8.03 12.40 22.41
C MET A 85 -6.96 11.37 22.80
N PHE A 86 -5.70 11.69 22.51
CA PHE A 86 -4.55 10.81 22.69
C PHE A 86 -3.67 11.24 23.88
N GLU A 87 -4.17 12.11 24.75
CA GLU A 87 -3.54 12.40 26.04
C GLU A 87 -3.77 11.21 27.00
N ASN A 88 -2.72 10.43 27.26
CA ASN A 88 -2.75 9.23 28.12
C ASN A 88 -3.79 8.18 27.66
N PRO A 89 -3.68 7.65 26.43
CA PRO A 89 -4.68 6.76 25.89
C PRO A 89 -4.65 5.41 26.62
N THR A 90 -5.83 4.89 26.96
CA THR A 90 -5.92 3.54 27.52
C THR A 90 -5.73 2.50 26.41
N PRO A 91 -5.24 1.28 26.73
CA PRO A 91 -5.15 0.20 25.75
C PRO A 91 -6.49 -0.11 25.07
N GLU A 92 -7.60 -0.01 25.79
CA GLU A 92 -8.95 -0.21 25.28
C GLU A 92 -9.34 0.87 24.26
N PHE A 93 -8.97 2.13 24.51
CA PHE A 93 -9.18 3.21 23.57
C PHE A 93 -8.40 2.97 22.28
N ILE A 94 -7.11 2.66 22.38
CA ILE A 94 -6.26 2.33 21.22
C ILE A 94 -6.84 1.16 20.41
N LYS A 95 -7.29 0.11 21.09
CA LYS A 95 -7.96 -1.02 20.45
C LYS A 95 -9.22 -0.56 19.71
N SER A 96 -10.04 0.30 20.32
CA SER A 96 -11.28 0.79 19.70
C SER A 96 -11.03 1.63 18.44
N VAL A 97 -9.96 2.42 18.40
CA VAL A 97 -9.57 3.21 17.22
C VAL A 97 -9.16 2.28 16.08
N LEU A 98 -8.33 1.26 16.36
CA LEU A 98 -7.91 0.28 15.37
C LEU A 98 -9.09 -0.58 14.88
N ASP A 99 -9.99 -1.00 15.77
CA ASP A 99 -11.21 -1.71 15.39
C ASP A 99 -12.09 -0.84 14.48
N GLY A 100 -12.20 0.46 14.79
CA GLY A 100 -12.89 1.43 13.94
C GLY A 100 -12.28 1.55 12.54
N ALA A 101 -10.95 1.56 12.44
CA ALA A 101 -10.25 1.60 11.15
C ALA A 101 -10.49 0.33 10.32
N VAL A 102 -10.42 -0.85 10.93
CA VAL A 102 -10.72 -2.13 10.26
C VAL A 102 -12.17 -2.16 9.77
N ASN A 103 -13.12 -1.85 10.65
CA ASN A 103 -14.55 -1.84 10.31
C ASN A 103 -14.87 -0.81 9.23
N GLY A 104 -14.26 0.38 9.30
CA GLY A 104 -14.37 1.41 8.28
C GLY A 104 -13.85 0.93 6.93
N ALA A 105 -12.68 0.29 6.89
CA ALA A 105 -12.11 -0.26 5.67
C ALA A 105 -13.04 -1.30 5.03
N VAL A 106 -13.52 -2.28 5.80
CA VAL A 106 -14.44 -3.34 5.32
C VAL A 106 -15.75 -2.76 4.80
N THR A 107 -16.34 -1.81 5.54
CA THR A 107 -17.62 -1.19 5.18
C THR A 107 -17.52 -0.33 3.93
N ASN A 108 -16.46 0.49 3.82
CA ASN A 108 -16.27 1.42 2.71
C ASN A 108 -16.12 0.68 1.37
N VAL A 109 -15.46 -0.48 1.36
CA VAL A 109 -15.27 -1.29 0.16
C VAL A 109 -16.36 -2.34 -0.04
N GLN A 110 -17.36 -2.39 0.86
CA GLN A 110 -18.42 -3.39 0.89
C GLN A 110 -17.88 -4.82 0.77
N GLY A 111 -16.76 -5.06 1.46
CA GLY A 111 -15.98 -6.28 1.33
C GLY A 111 -16.27 -7.30 2.44
N LYS A 112 -15.61 -8.44 2.33
CA LYS A 112 -15.58 -9.49 3.34
C LYS A 112 -14.19 -9.58 3.96
N LEU A 113 -14.12 -9.42 5.28
CA LEU A 113 -12.87 -9.60 6.03
C LEU A 113 -12.45 -11.07 5.98
N LEU A 114 -11.25 -11.34 5.45
CA LEU A 114 -10.67 -12.68 5.34
C LEU A 114 -9.69 -12.98 6.48
N SER A 115 -8.88 -12.00 6.86
CA SER A 115 -7.94 -12.12 7.98
C SER A 115 -7.81 -10.79 8.72
N ASP A 116 -7.44 -10.89 10.00
CA ASP A 116 -7.28 -9.76 10.89
C ASP A 116 -6.31 -10.11 12.00
N GLU A 117 -5.09 -9.59 11.89
CA GLU A 117 -3.97 -9.91 12.76
C GLU A 117 -3.51 -8.66 13.50
N THR A 118 -3.25 -8.80 14.81
CA THR A 118 -2.60 -7.73 15.58
C THR A 118 -1.11 -7.73 15.27
N ILE A 119 -0.59 -6.58 14.87
CA ILE A 119 0.82 -6.39 14.54
C ILE A 119 1.40 -5.20 15.32
N SER A 120 2.72 -5.09 15.34
CA SER A 120 3.42 -3.93 15.90
C SER A 120 4.45 -3.40 14.92
N PHE A 121 4.53 -2.09 14.78
CA PHE A 121 5.52 -1.40 13.95
C PHE A 121 6.21 -0.33 14.78
N ASN A 122 7.53 -0.44 14.98
CA ASN A 122 8.29 0.46 15.86
C ASN A 122 7.67 0.66 17.26
N LYS A 123 7.11 -0.42 17.83
CA LYS A 123 6.34 -0.45 19.10
C LYS A 123 4.97 0.24 19.05
N PHE A 124 4.58 0.82 17.93
CA PHE A 124 3.22 1.30 17.70
C PHE A 124 2.28 0.14 17.38
N PRO A 125 1.06 0.14 17.94
CA PRO A 125 0.08 -0.89 17.68
C PRO A 125 -0.52 -0.75 16.28
N GLY A 126 -0.84 -1.88 15.66
CA GLY A 126 -1.41 -1.92 14.33
C GLY A 126 -2.20 -3.19 14.04
N ARG A 127 -2.76 -3.24 12.82
CA ARG A 127 -3.47 -4.42 12.29
C ARG A 127 -3.00 -4.73 10.89
N SER A 128 -2.82 -6.03 10.59
CA SER A 128 -2.72 -6.53 9.21
C SER A 128 -4.03 -7.20 8.88
N ILE A 129 -4.73 -6.70 7.87
CA ILE A 129 -6.02 -7.25 7.45
C ILE A 129 -6.00 -7.57 5.97
N LYS A 130 -6.80 -8.57 5.60
CA LYS A 130 -7.08 -8.91 4.21
C LYS A 130 -8.58 -8.85 3.96
N ILE A 131 -8.99 -8.16 2.91
CA ILE A 131 -10.41 -7.99 2.55
C ILE A 131 -10.64 -8.49 1.13
N GLU A 132 -11.66 -9.31 0.94
CA GLU A 132 -12.17 -9.69 -0.38
C GLU A 132 -13.22 -8.69 -0.84
N THR A 133 -13.08 -8.19 -2.06
CA THR A 133 -14.00 -7.22 -2.68
C THR A 133 -14.33 -7.65 -4.11
N THR A 134 -15.29 -6.97 -4.74
CA THR A 134 -15.58 -7.16 -6.16
C THR A 134 -14.43 -6.73 -7.08
N MET A 135 -13.51 -5.87 -6.60
CA MET A 135 -12.34 -5.41 -7.36
C MET A 135 -11.13 -6.34 -7.22
N GLY A 136 -11.12 -7.23 -6.23
CA GLY A 136 -9.98 -8.08 -5.91
C GLY A 136 -9.73 -8.18 -4.40
N LEU A 137 -8.50 -8.57 -4.06
CA LEU A 137 -8.04 -8.73 -2.69
C LEU A 137 -7.29 -7.48 -2.23
N LEU A 138 -7.69 -6.96 -1.08
CA LEU A 138 -7.08 -5.80 -0.44
C LEU A 138 -6.20 -6.29 0.70
N TYR A 139 -4.94 -5.88 0.68
CA TYR A 139 -3.97 -6.08 1.75
C TYR A 139 -3.73 -4.75 2.45
N ILE A 140 -4.03 -4.69 3.75
CA ILE A 140 -3.95 -3.45 4.51
C ILE A 140 -3.12 -3.68 5.76
N ASN A 141 -2.07 -2.87 5.96
CA ASN A 141 -1.47 -2.69 7.27
C ASN A 141 -1.81 -1.30 7.80
N THR A 142 -2.38 -1.24 8.98
CA THR A 142 -2.73 0.00 9.68
C THR A 142 -1.89 0.13 10.94
N TYR A 143 -1.35 1.32 11.21
CA TYR A 143 -0.49 1.62 12.35
C TYR A 143 -0.96 2.92 13.00
N LEU A 144 -1.19 2.88 14.31
CA LEU A 144 -1.56 4.05 15.09
C LEU A 144 -0.32 4.62 15.79
N VAL A 145 0.24 5.66 15.20
CA VAL A 145 1.47 6.32 15.63
C VAL A 145 1.07 7.59 16.37
N ASN A 146 1.14 7.58 17.70
CA ASN A 146 0.60 8.64 18.54
C ASN A 146 -0.89 8.91 18.21
N ASN A 147 -1.21 10.06 17.64
CA ASN A 147 -2.55 10.45 17.18
C ASN A 147 -2.75 10.30 15.66
N SER A 148 -1.78 9.73 14.93
CA SER A 148 -1.82 9.62 13.47
C SER A 148 -2.04 8.17 13.04
N MET A 149 -3.05 7.96 12.20
CA MET A 149 -3.26 6.67 11.54
C MET A 149 -2.50 6.63 10.23
N PHE A 150 -1.60 5.66 10.09
CA PHE A 150 -0.96 5.30 8.83
C PHE A 150 -1.57 4.01 8.29
N ILE A 151 -1.88 3.98 6.99
CA ILE A 151 -2.41 2.81 6.31
C ILE A 151 -1.57 2.57 5.05
N THR A 152 -0.98 1.40 4.93
CA THR A 152 -0.46 0.89 3.65
C THR A 152 -1.52 -0.02 3.06
N GLN A 153 -1.84 0.15 1.78
CA GLN A 153 -2.87 -0.61 1.10
C GLN A 153 -2.35 -1.09 -0.27
N VAL A 154 -2.63 -2.35 -0.60
CA VAL A 154 -2.36 -2.93 -1.91
C VAL A 154 -3.61 -3.65 -2.41
N ILE A 155 -3.92 -3.52 -3.71
CA ILE A 155 -5.02 -4.25 -4.36
C ILE A 155 -4.45 -5.18 -5.41
N CYS A 156 -4.78 -6.46 -5.36
CA CYS A 156 -4.41 -7.45 -6.38
C CYS A 156 -5.63 -8.25 -6.85
N THR A 157 -5.52 -8.86 -8.02
CA THR A 157 -6.51 -9.85 -8.46
C THR A 157 -6.34 -11.17 -7.69
N PRO A 158 -7.38 -12.00 -7.57
CA PRO A 158 -7.31 -13.26 -6.81
C PRO A 158 -6.25 -14.26 -7.32
N ASP A 159 -5.91 -14.25 -8.60
CA ASP A 159 -4.86 -15.10 -9.18
C ASP A 159 -3.44 -14.65 -8.79
N LYS A 160 -3.28 -13.41 -8.32
CA LYS A 160 -2.00 -12.82 -7.86
C LYS A 160 -1.92 -12.70 -6.33
N ASP A 161 -2.72 -13.51 -5.63
CA ASP A 161 -2.80 -13.49 -4.17
C ASP A 161 -1.44 -13.81 -3.50
N ASN A 162 -1.10 -13.11 -2.42
CA ASN A 162 0.15 -13.26 -1.67
C ASN A 162 1.44 -13.09 -2.50
N ASN A 163 1.43 -12.25 -3.53
CA ASN A 163 2.63 -11.97 -4.32
C ASN A 163 3.72 -11.22 -3.52
N GLU A 164 4.97 -11.36 -3.95
CA GLU A 164 6.14 -10.74 -3.30
C GLU A 164 6.11 -9.21 -3.34
N SER A 165 5.46 -8.61 -4.34
CA SER A 165 5.35 -7.16 -4.46
C SER A 165 4.48 -6.54 -3.36
N ILE A 166 3.47 -7.25 -2.83
CA ILE A 166 2.72 -6.83 -1.64
C ILE A 166 3.66 -6.69 -0.46
N LYS A 167 4.42 -7.75 -0.17
CA LYS A 167 5.36 -7.80 0.95
C LYS A 167 6.43 -6.73 0.81
N ARG A 168 7.03 -6.60 -0.39
CA ARG A 168 8.04 -5.59 -0.69
C ARG A 168 7.53 -4.17 -0.43
N PHE A 169 6.31 -3.86 -0.84
CA PHE A 169 5.70 -2.56 -0.58
C PHE A 169 5.51 -2.32 0.92
N GLN A 170 4.81 -3.22 1.60
CA GLN A 170 4.42 -3.06 2.99
C GLN A 170 5.63 -3.06 3.95
N GLU A 171 6.63 -3.91 3.73
CA GLU A 171 7.85 -3.97 4.55
C GLU A 171 8.79 -2.79 4.32
N SER A 172 8.67 -2.08 3.19
CA SER A 172 9.47 -0.89 2.89
C SER A 172 8.96 0.39 3.55
N PHE A 173 7.78 0.35 4.16
CA PHE A 173 7.21 1.49 4.85
C PHE A 173 8.01 1.82 6.11
N GLU A 174 8.46 3.06 6.22
CA GLU A 174 9.19 3.57 7.37
C GLU A 174 8.76 5.01 7.70
N LEU A 175 8.88 5.38 8.98
CA LEU A 175 8.68 6.76 9.43
C LEU A 175 9.99 7.54 9.26
N ILE A 176 9.89 8.79 8.77
CA ILE A 176 11.05 9.69 8.61
C ILE A 176 11.34 10.40 9.93
N LYS A 177 10.29 10.83 10.65
CA LYS A 177 10.35 11.41 11.98
C LYS A 177 9.15 10.94 12.79
N VAL A 178 9.35 10.81 14.08
CA VAL A 178 8.29 10.59 15.06
C VAL A 178 8.46 11.70 16.08
N ASN A 179 7.54 12.66 16.12
CA ASN A 179 7.54 13.71 17.13
C ASN A 179 6.94 13.19 18.45
#